data_AF-A0AAD9NMU8-F1
#
_entry.id   AF-A0AAD9NMU8-F1
#
_cell.length_a   1.000
_cell.length_b   1.000
_cell.length_c   1.000
_cell.angle_alpha   90.00
_cell.angle_beta   90.00
_cell.angle_gamma   90.00
#
_symmetry.space_group_name_H-M   'P 1'
#
loop_
_entity.id
_entity.type
_entity.pdbx_description
1 polymer ?
#
loop_
_entity_poly.entity_id
_entity_poly.type
_entity_poly.pdbx_seq_one_letter_code
_entity_poly.pdbx_strand_id
1 'polypeptide(L)'
;MFRSLRQSGGFTRVKSVRNLRHDLGTYYNLFSDRGRSDTPIVTSPFVSRTGLGLSIAVSLPVFSPPEELRGVVAIGLSMDELIANIVRQGQWHYAFVIDGRGWTLYHPLLPSRFTESDEGDRPLLDIADLETAKEAKRVIDSMKRGGSGRYHFLRELVTSGGDPRHDGVLTSMVVTTYVWRPTLDVHFTLCIVFTNDNRQTWSYTSAVSRHFVYHRLDLVHQVPLCEYDNGISTTASSVVKFTEAAFKDPYHYLNQPEGVATVARYEKYMCGANVTSRVFKKGVREMVAETEKIEDFWLEVDHPAQLPRYVGMYNGVFRQFPGNVFGKSYDHTTRPWYEKAIAHGNSIILTTPYRSAYSSQIVLSLAKTLVRTRVGKSRQGHGMAMGVMGIDLTLCHLHTLIQEMFPLCTDVQYRCFIVDSSGYLVYHEHFISRDEDVEYVHIAHKEADVAHDLVRAGRLTRHGCVSLLDKRLYYTWKLSGAVHNLAGTPPYQLTPVWGSNVFVGVVANDARRTTVCSSCTRQASVRRQTTVRCKNPHPFGKKPEENCPRGLLKKGTFTSCTARTDTAGELS
;
A
#
# COMPACT_ATOMS: atom_id res chain seq x y z
N MET A 1 41.01 22.03 54.80
CA MET A 1 41.80 22.05 53.54
C MET A 1 40.93 21.48 52.43
N PHE A 2 40.16 22.30 51.72
CA PHE A 2 39.31 21.83 50.62
C PHE A 2 40.13 21.76 49.32
N ARG A 3 40.32 20.55 48.78
CA ARG A 3 40.89 20.38 47.43
C ARG A 3 39.88 20.86 46.40
N SER A 4 40.20 21.96 45.72
CA SER A 4 39.47 22.38 44.52
C SER A 4 39.62 21.31 43.43
N LEU A 5 38.55 20.58 43.17
CA LEU A 5 38.40 19.80 41.94
C LEU A 5 38.20 20.78 40.78
N ARG A 6 39.30 21.27 40.19
CA ARG A 6 39.25 21.98 38.91
C ARG A 6 38.75 21.01 37.84
N GLN A 7 37.47 21.09 37.50
CA GLN A 7 36.93 20.42 36.33
C GLN A 7 37.51 21.08 35.07
N SER A 8 38.01 20.27 34.14
CA SER A 8 38.45 20.74 32.82
C SER A 8 37.21 21.09 31.98
N GLY A 9 36.95 22.39 31.82
CA GLY A 9 35.76 22.91 31.12
C GLY A 9 36.01 24.30 30.54
N GLY A 10 35.15 24.72 29.60
CA GLY A 10 35.15 26.06 29.02
C GLY A 10 34.08 26.96 29.66
N PHE A 11 34.32 28.27 29.68
CA PHE A 11 33.34 29.27 30.13
C PHE A 11 33.08 30.28 29.00
N THR A 12 31.83 30.39 28.56
CA THR A 12 31.40 31.34 27.53
C THR A 12 30.35 32.28 28.09
N ARG A 13 30.63 33.59 28.09
CA ARG A 13 29.68 34.62 28.52
C ARG A 13 28.84 35.09 27.34
N VAL A 14 27.60 34.60 27.25
CA VAL A 14 26.61 35.10 26.28
C VAL A 14 26.25 36.55 26.62
N LYS A 15 26.49 37.48 25.69
CA LYS A 15 26.24 38.93 25.92
C LYS A 15 24.91 39.43 25.36
N SER A 16 24.29 38.68 24.44
CA SER A 16 23.03 39.06 23.79
C SER A 16 22.30 37.83 23.25
N VAL A 17 20.97 37.84 23.31
CA VAL A 17 20.13 36.78 22.71
C VAL A 17 20.39 36.62 21.22
N ARG A 18 20.80 37.68 20.50
CA ARG A 18 21.17 37.61 19.08
C ARG A 18 22.39 36.73 18.81
N ASN A 19 23.29 36.60 19.77
CA ASN A 19 24.52 35.80 19.64
C ASN A 19 24.36 34.39 20.23
N LEU A 20 23.24 34.09 20.90
CA LEU A 20 23.01 32.85 21.65
C LEU A 20 23.35 31.58 20.85
N ARG A 21 22.95 31.52 19.57
CA ARG A 21 23.25 30.38 18.68
C ARG A 21 24.75 30.19 18.41
N HIS A 22 25.52 31.28 18.32
CA HIS A 22 26.96 31.22 18.08
C HIS A 22 27.73 30.94 19.37
N ASP A 23 27.40 31.68 20.44
CA ASP A 23 28.05 31.60 21.75
C ASP A 23 27.83 30.21 22.39
N LEU A 24 26.64 29.61 22.24
CA LEU A 24 26.40 28.22 22.67
C LEU A 24 26.88 27.19 21.63
N GLY A 25 26.83 27.52 20.34
CA GLY A 25 27.16 26.59 19.27
C GLY A 25 28.62 26.15 19.26
N THR A 26 29.55 26.99 19.71
CA THR A 26 31.00 26.75 19.64
C THR A 26 31.56 25.81 20.72
N TYR A 27 30.73 25.25 21.61
CA TYR A 27 31.17 24.39 22.71
C TYR A 27 31.98 23.15 22.28
N TYR A 28 31.75 22.64 21.06
CA TYR A 28 32.47 21.47 20.53
C TYR A 28 33.97 21.75 20.29
N ASN A 29 34.39 23.01 20.16
CA ASN A 29 35.81 23.39 20.04
C ASN A 29 36.62 23.07 21.31
N LEU A 30 35.96 22.83 22.45
CA LEU A 30 36.63 22.34 23.67
C LEU A 30 37.01 20.86 23.57
N PHE A 31 36.38 20.12 22.65
CA PHE A 31 36.49 18.67 22.52
C PHE A 31 37.19 18.24 21.22
N SER A 32 37.52 19.17 20.31
CA SER A 32 38.20 18.90 19.03
C SER A 32 39.54 18.19 19.20
N ASP A 33 40.32 18.60 20.19
CA ASP A 33 41.73 18.21 20.37
C ASP A 33 41.88 16.74 20.80
N ARG A 34 40.76 16.07 21.13
CA ARG A 34 40.70 14.64 21.47
C ARG A 34 40.10 13.78 20.35
N GLY A 35 39.73 14.40 19.22
CA GLY A 35 38.84 13.83 18.22
C GLY A 35 39.49 13.44 16.90
N ARG A 36 40.81 13.24 16.84
CA ARG A 36 41.49 12.79 15.62
C ARG A 36 41.11 11.33 15.31
N SER A 37 40.13 11.15 14.44
CA SER A 37 39.75 9.86 13.90
C SER A 37 39.59 9.93 12.39
N ASP A 38 40.33 9.07 11.68
CA ASP A 38 40.22 8.88 10.24
C ASP A 38 39.08 7.90 9.87
N THR A 39 38.32 7.42 10.87
CA THR A 39 37.14 6.56 10.67
C THR A 39 35.91 7.39 10.32
N PRO A 40 35.19 7.10 9.22
CA PRO A 40 33.97 7.81 8.88
C PRO A 40 32.86 7.57 9.91
N ILE A 41 32.22 8.63 10.38
CA ILE A 41 31.08 8.57 11.29
C ILE A 41 29.79 8.73 10.49
N VAL A 42 28.87 7.77 10.65
CA VAL A 42 27.54 7.81 10.04
C VAL A 42 26.53 8.37 11.02
N THR A 43 25.76 9.37 10.62
CA THR A 43 24.68 9.93 11.45
C THR A 43 23.51 8.97 11.58
N SER A 44 22.70 9.16 12.62
CA SER A 44 21.31 8.66 12.60
C SER A 44 20.53 9.23 11.40
N PRO A 45 19.50 8.53 10.89
CA PRO A 45 18.67 9.05 9.80
C PRO A 45 17.93 10.34 10.16
N PHE A 46 18.03 11.37 9.31
CA PHE A 46 17.41 12.68 9.48
C PHE A 46 16.67 13.12 8.21
N VAL A 47 15.75 14.08 8.31
CA VAL A 47 15.07 14.65 7.14
C VAL A 47 16.00 15.67 6.47
N SER A 48 16.41 15.40 5.23
CA SER A 48 17.34 16.30 4.54
C SER A 48 16.67 17.61 4.13
N ARG A 49 17.30 18.72 4.54
CA ARG A 49 16.91 20.10 4.16
C ARG A 49 17.10 20.41 2.65
N THR A 50 17.62 19.47 1.87
CA THR A 50 17.77 19.58 0.41
C THR A 50 16.64 18.90 -0.38
N GLY A 51 15.58 18.43 0.29
CA GLY A 51 14.45 17.75 -0.37
C GLY A 51 14.71 16.29 -0.75
N LEU A 52 15.85 15.70 -0.36
CA LEU A 52 16.20 14.28 -0.58
C LEU A 52 15.40 13.29 0.30
N GLY A 53 14.46 13.79 1.12
CA GLY A 53 13.72 13.00 2.09
C GLY A 53 14.61 12.50 3.23
N LEU A 54 14.27 11.32 3.78
CA LEU A 54 15.05 10.69 4.84
C LEU A 54 16.45 10.32 4.32
N SER A 55 17.49 10.78 5.00
CA SER A 55 18.88 10.64 4.59
C SER A 55 19.78 10.28 5.78
N ILE A 56 20.95 9.71 5.50
CA ILE A 56 22.07 9.64 6.44
C ILE A 56 23.24 10.46 5.90
N ALA A 57 24.12 10.95 6.78
CA ALA A 57 25.36 11.59 6.38
C ALA A 57 26.54 10.73 6.82
N VAL A 58 27.45 10.45 5.88
CA VAL A 58 28.79 9.89 6.19
C VAL A 58 29.73 11.07 6.32
N SER A 59 30.39 11.20 7.47
CA SER A 59 31.12 12.41 7.86
C SER A 59 32.54 12.11 8.35
N LEU A 60 33.47 13.01 8.04
CA LEU A 60 34.87 12.98 8.48
C LEU A 60 35.33 14.37 8.95
N PRO A 61 36.01 14.49 10.09
CA PRO A 61 36.61 15.74 10.53
C PRO A 61 37.80 16.13 9.64
N VAL A 62 37.96 17.43 9.38
CA VAL A 62 39.06 17.99 8.59
C VAL A 62 39.97 18.80 9.51
N PHE A 63 41.20 18.34 9.68
CA PHE A 63 42.23 19.01 10.50
C PHE A 63 43.25 19.73 9.63
N SER A 64 43.84 20.81 10.16
CA SER A 64 44.88 21.61 9.51
C SER A 64 46.03 21.84 10.50
N PRO A 65 47.30 21.76 10.07
CA PRO A 65 48.43 22.02 10.95
C PRO A 65 48.35 23.42 11.62
N PRO A 66 48.62 23.55 12.93
CA PRO A 66 48.94 22.50 13.89
C PRO A 66 47.67 21.91 14.54
N GLU A 67 47.19 20.78 13.99
CA GLU A 67 46.10 19.94 14.51
C GLU A 67 44.76 20.63 14.86
N GLU A 68 44.47 21.78 14.24
CA GLU A 68 43.23 22.54 14.46
C GLU A 68 42.09 21.97 13.59
N LEU A 69 40.92 21.72 14.20
CA LEU A 69 39.71 21.31 13.47
C LEU A 69 39.20 22.47 12.60
N ARG A 70 39.31 22.36 11.28
CA ARG A 70 38.79 23.35 10.32
C ARG A 70 37.31 23.17 9.99
N GLY A 71 36.79 21.95 10.15
CA GLY A 71 35.40 21.64 9.85
C GLY A 71 35.16 20.15 9.67
N VAL A 72 34.05 19.80 9.03
CA VAL A 72 33.64 18.43 8.75
C VAL A 72 33.24 18.36 7.28
N VAL A 73 33.79 17.38 6.54
CA VAL A 73 33.28 17.00 5.23
C VAL A 73 32.22 15.92 5.41
N ALA A 74 31.09 16.04 4.71
CA ALA A 74 30.01 15.06 4.80
C ALA A 74 29.38 14.81 3.42
N ILE A 75 29.02 13.56 3.17
CA ILE A 75 28.24 13.13 2.00
C ILE A 75 26.88 12.65 2.51
N GLY A 76 25.81 13.30 2.03
CA GLY A 76 24.43 12.88 2.27
C GLY A 76 24.03 11.76 1.32
N LEU A 77 23.46 10.68 1.86
CA LEU A 77 22.94 9.53 1.11
C LEU A 77 21.44 9.41 1.40
N SER A 78 20.63 9.34 0.34
CA SER A 78 19.19 9.10 0.50
C SER A 78 18.97 7.69 1.05
N MET A 79 18.11 7.56 2.06
CA MET A 79 17.76 6.23 2.57
C MET A 79 17.12 5.39 1.46
N ASP A 80 16.17 5.97 0.69
CA ASP A 80 15.46 5.28 -0.40
C ASP A 80 16.42 4.60 -1.39
N GLU A 81 17.55 5.22 -1.71
CA GLU A 81 18.61 4.64 -2.56
C GLU A 81 19.32 3.46 -1.87
N LEU A 82 19.76 3.65 -0.63
CA LEU A 82 20.46 2.62 0.17
C LEU A 82 19.61 1.38 0.42
N ILE A 83 18.31 1.56 0.68
CA ILE A 83 17.39 0.46 0.98
C ILE A 83 16.66 -0.08 -0.25
N ALA A 84 16.73 0.53 -1.44
CA ALA A 84 15.98 0.10 -2.63
C ALA A 84 16.13 -1.40 -2.99
N ASN A 85 17.30 -1.99 -2.71
CA ASN A 85 17.57 -3.41 -2.95
C ASN A 85 17.15 -4.34 -1.78
N ILE A 86 16.87 -3.77 -0.62
CA ILE A 86 16.43 -4.43 0.62
C ILE A 86 14.89 -4.35 0.76
N VAL A 87 14.28 -3.31 0.19
CA VAL A 87 12.86 -2.98 0.26
C VAL A 87 11.99 -4.01 -0.48
N ARG A 88 11.05 -4.59 0.28
CA ARG A 88 9.91 -5.44 -0.13
C ARG A 88 10.26 -6.76 -0.83
N GLN A 89 10.27 -7.86 -0.06
CA GLN A 89 10.22 -9.23 -0.58
C GLN A 89 8.99 -10.02 -0.07
N GLY A 90 7.79 -9.50 -0.36
CA GLY A 90 6.52 -10.18 -0.11
C GLY A 90 6.04 -10.16 1.36
N GLN A 91 4.86 -10.72 1.61
CA GLN A 91 4.22 -10.74 2.94
C GLN A 91 5.06 -11.39 4.05
N TRP A 92 5.91 -12.35 3.68
CA TRP A 92 6.53 -13.31 4.61
C TRP A 92 8.04 -13.12 4.77
N HIS A 93 8.65 -12.17 4.04
CA HIS A 93 10.08 -11.89 4.09
C HIS A 93 10.35 -10.38 4.11
N TYR A 94 11.23 -9.95 5.00
CA TYR A 94 11.69 -8.56 5.06
C TYR A 94 13.09 -8.49 5.68
N ALA A 95 13.62 -7.29 5.79
CA ALA A 95 14.85 -7.05 6.52
C ALA A 95 14.75 -5.74 7.32
N PHE A 96 15.61 -5.62 8.31
CA PHE A 96 15.73 -4.43 9.15
C PHE A 96 17.19 -4.19 9.55
N VAL A 97 17.51 -2.94 9.90
CA VAL A 97 18.86 -2.48 10.21
C VAL A 97 18.84 -1.71 11.52
N ILE A 98 19.75 -2.02 12.44
CA ILE A 98 19.90 -1.34 13.72
C ILE A 98 21.35 -0.92 13.97
N ASP A 99 21.56 0.05 14.86
CA ASP A 99 22.87 0.36 15.44
C ASP A 99 23.18 -0.47 16.69
N GLY A 100 24.42 -0.37 17.20
CA GLY A 100 24.86 -1.06 18.43
C GLY A 100 24.09 -0.69 19.70
N ARG A 101 23.30 0.40 19.71
CA ARG A 101 22.42 0.78 20.83
C ARG A 101 21.05 0.12 20.72
N GLY A 102 20.62 -0.21 19.50
CA GLY A 102 19.30 -0.77 19.17
C GLY A 102 18.38 0.16 18.41
N TRP A 103 18.85 1.34 18.04
CA TRP A 103 18.03 2.28 17.28
C TRP A 103 17.81 1.76 15.86
N THR A 104 16.56 1.79 15.43
CA THR A 104 16.16 1.23 14.14
C THR A 104 16.46 2.21 13.01
N LEU A 105 17.46 1.93 12.18
CA LEU A 105 17.73 2.70 10.95
C LEU A 105 16.65 2.43 9.90
N TYR A 106 16.32 1.17 9.67
CA TYR A 106 15.30 0.73 8.70
C TYR A 106 14.52 -0.47 9.22
N HIS A 107 13.20 -0.48 8.98
CA HIS A 107 12.27 -1.58 9.25
C HIS A 107 10.97 -1.33 8.46
N PRO A 108 10.26 -2.34 7.93
CA PRO A 108 9.09 -2.12 7.05
C PRO A 108 7.90 -1.41 7.71
N LEU A 109 7.80 -1.44 9.04
CA LEU A 109 6.75 -0.72 9.79
C LEU A 109 7.05 0.78 9.96
N LEU A 110 8.25 1.24 9.61
CA LEU A 110 8.60 2.67 9.59
C LEU A 110 8.13 3.30 8.27
N PRO A 111 7.76 4.61 8.26
CA PRO A 111 7.40 5.31 7.05
C PRO A 111 8.57 5.31 6.06
N SER A 112 8.26 4.99 4.80
CA SER A 112 9.19 5.20 3.69
C SER A 112 9.36 6.67 3.33
N ARG A 113 8.45 7.57 3.77
CA ARG A 113 8.51 9.00 3.46
C ARG A 113 8.11 9.85 4.66
N PHE A 114 8.99 10.76 5.05
CA PHE A 114 8.72 11.87 5.94
C PHE A 114 8.49 13.12 5.09
N THR A 115 7.60 14.00 5.53
CA THR A 115 7.21 15.23 4.83
C THR A 115 8.01 16.42 5.33
N GLU A 116 8.15 17.48 4.52
CA GLU A 116 8.86 18.71 4.93
C GLU A 116 8.18 19.43 6.11
N SER A 117 6.91 19.13 6.40
CA SER A 117 6.21 19.58 7.61
C SER A 117 6.72 18.95 8.90
N ASP A 118 7.49 17.86 8.79
CA ASP A 118 8.11 17.15 9.92
C ASP A 118 9.50 17.76 10.20
N GLU A 119 9.56 19.08 10.45
CA GLU A 119 10.80 19.77 10.85
C GLU A 119 11.28 19.30 12.23
N GLY A 120 12.02 18.19 12.25
CA GLY A 120 12.62 17.64 13.46
C GLY A 120 13.50 16.42 13.18
N ASP A 121 14.32 16.06 14.18
CA ASP A 121 14.99 14.76 14.17
C ASP A 121 13.93 13.65 14.24
N ARG A 122 14.08 12.64 13.38
CA ARG A 122 13.21 11.47 13.40
C ARG A 122 13.24 10.85 14.81
N PRO A 123 12.08 10.53 15.43
CA PRO A 123 12.09 9.80 16.69
C PRO A 123 12.80 8.46 16.50
N LEU A 124 13.96 8.33 17.14
CA LEU A 124 14.70 7.08 17.21
C LEU A 124 13.85 6.07 17.97
N LEU A 125 13.52 4.96 17.32
CA LEU A 125 12.68 3.90 17.86
C LEU A 125 13.56 2.67 18.12
N ASP A 126 13.52 2.11 19.33
CA ASP A 126 14.25 0.87 19.63
C ASP A 126 13.58 -0.27 18.85
N ILE A 127 14.39 -1.15 18.27
CA ILE A 127 13.91 -2.32 17.56
C ILE A 127 13.00 -3.23 18.43
N ALA A 128 13.14 -3.18 19.76
CA ALA A 128 12.27 -3.89 20.69
C ALA A 128 10.78 -3.47 20.63
N ASP A 129 10.48 -2.23 20.19
CA ASP A 129 9.11 -1.75 19.99
C ASP A 129 8.47 -2.27 18.68
N LEU A 130 9.30 -2.74 17.75
CA LEU A 130 8.91 -3.22 16.41
C LEU A 130 8.93 -4.75 16.31
N GLU A 131 9.92 -5.38 16.92
CA GLU A 131 10.14 -6.84 16.94
C GLU A 131 9.76 -7.40 18.32
N THR A 132 8.46 -7.36 18.62
CA THR A 132 7.88 -7.58 19.96
C THR A 132 7.89 -9.03 20.46
N ALA A 133 8.30 -10.00 19.62
CA ALA A 133 8.38 -11.41 20.01
C ALA A 133 9.47 -11.63 21.08
N LYS A 134 9.16 -12.35 22.16
CA LYS A 134 10.07 -12.55 23.30
C LYS A 134 11.41 -13.16 22.87
N GLU A 135 11.36 -14.08 21.90
CA GLU A 135 12.48 -14.80 21.30
C GLU A 135 13.35 -13.89 20.41
N ALA A 136 12.78 -12.82 19.82
CA ALA A 136 13.52 -11.86 19.01
C ALA A 136 14.54 -11.07 19.85
N LYS A 137 14.28 -10.88 21.16
CA LYS A 137 15.22 -10.23 22.09
C LYS A 137 16.61 -10.87 22.04
N ARG A 138 16.71 -12.20 21.97
CA ARG A 138 18.01 -12.90 21.86
C ARG A 138 18.77 -12.51 20.59
N VAL A 139 18.06 -12.33 19.48
CA VAL A 139 18.61 -11.89 18.20
C VAL A 139 19.07 -10.44 18.32
N ILE A 140 18.20 -9.55 18.78
CA ILE A 140 18.48 -8.13 19.01
C ILE A 140 19.71 -7.93 19.91
N ASP A 141 19.78 -8.64 21.04
CA ASP A 141 20.93 -8.58 21.96
C ASP A 141 22.23 -9.05 21.28
N SER A 142 22.17 -10.04 20.39
CA SER A 142 23.32 -10.45 19.58
C SER A 142 23.70 -9.40 18.54
N MET A 143 22.73 -8.71 17.93
CA MET A 143 22.95 -7.65 16.95
C MET A 143 23.55 -6.40 17.60
N LYS A 144 23.05 -5.98 18.76
CA LYS A 144 23.61 -4.84 19.54
C LYS A 144 25.10 -5.05 19.88
N ARG A 145 25.55 -6.30 20.04
CA ARG A 145 26.97 -6.68 20.26
C ARG A 145 27.79 -6.92 18.98
N GLY A 146 27.24 -6.63 17.78
CA GLY A 146 27.92 -6.88 16.51
C GLY A 146 28.11 -8.36 16.15
N GLY A 147 27.37 -9.26 16.79
CA GLY A 147 27.43 -10.69 16.50
C GLY A 147 26.73 -11.04 15.19
N SER A 148 26.99 -12.25 14.68
CA SER A 148 26.29 -12.82 13.53
C SER A 148 25.65 -14.16 13.88
N GLY A 149 24.57 -14.52 13.19
CA GLY A 149 23.91 -15.79 13.47
C GLY A 149 22.68 -16.08 12.63
N ARG A 150 22.06 -17.21 12.96
CA ARG A 150 20.76 -17.65 12.46
C ARG A 150 19.97 -18.24 13.62
N TYR A 151 18.71 -17.85 13.74
CA TYR A 151 17.81 -18.36 14.77
C TYR A 151 16.41 -18.55 14.17
N HIS A 152 15.66 -19.53 14.66
CA HIS A 152 14.32 -19.80 14.18
C HIS A 152 13.40 -20.12 15.36
N PHE A 153 12.20 -19.55 15.34
CA PHE A 153 11.21 -19.68 16.41
C PHE A 153 9.80 -19.48 15.86
N LEU A 154 8.81 -19.95 16.60
CA LEU A 154 7.41 -19.66 16.32
C LEU A 154 7.08 -18.24 16.84
N ARG A 155 6.44 -17.41 16.01
CA ARG A 155 5.92 -16.12 16.45
C ARG A 155 4.56 -15.84 15.86
N GLU A 156 3.81 -14.96 16.51
CA GLU A 156 2.64 -14.32 15.93
C GLU A 156 3.11 -13.29 14.90
N LEU A 157 2.83 -13.54 13.62
CA LEU A 157 3.00 -12.55 12.55
C LEU A 157 1.72 -11.74 12.44
N VAL A 158 1.86 -10.43 12.59
CA VAL A 158 0.82 -9.44 12.34
C VAL A 158 0.93 -8.98 10.89
N THR A 159 -0.13 -9.18 10.11
CA THR A 159 -0.26 -8.68 8.72
C THR A 159 -1.48 -7.77 8.61
N SER A 160 -1.49 -6.80 7.69
CA SER A 160 -2.69 -5.99 7.45
C SER A 160 -3.88 -6.87 7.01
N GLY A 161 -5.10 -6.52 7.43
CA GLY A 161 -6.35 -7.08 6.91
C GLY A 161 -6.75 -6.54 5.53
N GLY A 162 -6.09 -5.46 5.10
CA GLY A 162 -6.40 -4.70 3.89
C GLY A 162 -5.79 -3.31 4.04
N ASP A 163 -6.63 -2.29 4.15
CA ASP A 163 -6.19 -0.97 4.62
C ASP A 163 -5.87 -1.01 6.13
N PRO A 164 -4.62 -0.71 6.56
CA PRO A 164 -4.23 -0.78 7.97
C PRO A 164 -5.04 0.11 8.93
N ARG A 165 -5.68 1.18 8.43
CA ARG A 165 -6.50 2.10 9.25
C ARG A 165 -7.91 1.57 9.52
N HIS A 166 -8.44 0.75 8.61
CA HIS A 166 -9.86 0.38 8.56
C HIS A 166 -10.09 -1.13 8.69
N ASP A 167 -9.32 -1.94 7.96
CA ASP A 167 -9.38 -3.40 7.99
C ASP A 167 -8.57 -4.03 9.14
N GLY A 168 -7.79 -3.21 9.84
CA GLY A 168 -6.98 -3.63 10.98
C GLY A 168 -5.95 -4.70 10.61
N VAL A 169 -5.80 -5.68 11.49
CA VAL A 169 -4.75 -6.71 11.35
C VAL A 169 -5.30 -8.12 11.46
N LEU A 170 -4.65 -9.01 10.72
CA LEU A 170 -4.77 -10.46 10.85
C LEU A 170 -3.52 -10.98 11.56
N THR A 171 -3.69 -11.93 12.48
CA THR A 171 -2.56 -12.56 13.16
C THR A 171 -2.49 -14.05 12.86
N SER A 172 -1.28 -14.56 12.70
CA SER A 172 -1.03 -15.98 12.37
C SER A 172 0.25 -16.48 13.04
N MET A 173 0.21 -17.68 13.62
CA MET A 173 1.40 -18.31 14.21
C MET A 173 2.26 -18.95 13.12
N VAL A 174 3.46 -18.40 12.90
CA VAL A 174 4.37 -18.86 11.82
C VAL A 174 5.79 -19.07 12.31
N VAL A 175 6.41 -20.16 11.84
CA VAL A 175 7.83 -20.45 12.10
C VAL A 175 8.68 -19.53 11.24
N THR A 176 9.33 -18.59 11.91
CA THR A 176 10.13 -17.53 11.30
C THR A 176 11.61 -17.78 11.56
N THR A 177 12.45 -17.57 10.55
CA THR A 177 13.92 -17.58 10.62
C THR A 177 14.45 -16.15 10.53
N TYR A 178 15.34 -15.80 11.46
CA TYR A 178 16.13 -14.57 11.45
C TYR A 178 17.57 -14.95 11.07
N VAL A 179 18.19 -14.17 10.18
CA VAL A 179 19.62 -14.27 9.82
C VAL A 179 20.22 -12.88 9.89
N TRP A 180 21.22 -12.68 10.76
CA TRP A 180 21.81 -11.36 10.99
C TRP A 180 23.34 -11.37 10.87
N ARG A 181 23.89 -10.25 10.39
CA ARG A 181 25.33 -10.01 10.27
C ARG A 181 25.65 -8.51 10.45
N PRO A 182 26.77 -8.16 11.11
CA PRO A 182 27.24 -6.78 11.14
C PRO A 182 27.62 -6.33 9.71
N THR A 183 27.40 -5.06 9.41
CA THR A 183 28.01 -4.40 8.26
C THR A 183 29.46 -4.08 8.59
N LEU A 184 30.36 -4.18 7.61
CA LEU A 184 31.74 -3.72 7.78
C LEU A 184 31.76 -2.21 8.07
N ASP A 185 32.74 -1.78 8.85
CA ASP A 185 33.18 -0.39 9.10
C ASP A 185 32.22 0.60 9.81
N VAL A 186 30.88 0.37 9.81
CA VAL A 186 29.90 1.37 10.33
C VAL A 186 29.05 0.91 11.52
N HIS A 187 29.41 -0.20 12.19
CA HIS A 187 28.76 -0.72 13.41
C HIS A 187 27.23 -0.96 13.34
N PHE A 188 26.63 -0.99 12.15
CA PHE A 188 25.25 -1.42 11.96
C PHE A 188 25.15 -2.94 11.86
N THR A 189 23.97 -3.49 12.12
CA THR A 189 23.69 -4.91 11.91
C THR A 189 22.41 -5.07 11.08
N LEU A 190 22.54 -5.76 9.96
CA LEU A 190 21.43 -6.13 9.08
C LEU A 190 20.86 -7.47 9.56
N CYS A 191 19.54 -7.56 9.70
CA CYS A 191 18.82 -8.82 9.86
C CYS A 191 17.83 -9.03 8.71
N ILE A 192 17.82 -10.25 8.16
CA ILE A 192 16.82 -10.72 7.20
C ILE A 192 15.90 -11.71 7.92
N VAL A 193 14.61 -11.47 7.82
CA VAL A 193 13.53 -12.25 8.43
C VAL A 193 12.76 -12.95 7.33
N PHE A 194 12.52 -14.26 7.45
CA PHE A 194 11.75 -15.04 6.48
C PHE A 194 11.06 -16.23 7.14
N THR A 195 9.85 -16.59 6.69
CA THR A 195 9.23 -17.85 7.11
C THR A 195 9.80 -19.04 6.32
N ASN A 196 9.58 -20.26 6.82
CA ASN A 196 9.96 -21.46 6.08
C ASN A 196 9.05 -21.74 4.86
N ASP A 197 8.02 -20.92 4.63
CA ASP A 197 7.07 -21.14 3.56
C ASP A 197 7.64 -20.70 2.20
N ASN A 198 8.18 -21.69 1.49
CA ASN A 198 8.56 -21.64 0.08
C ASN A 198 9.67 -20.63 -0.29
N ARG A 199 10.92 -21.08 -0.14
CA ARG A 199 12.00 -20.78 -1.11
C ARG A 199 11.67 -21.37 -2.50
N GLN A 200 10.62 -20.88 -3.16
CA GLN A 200 10.37 -21.20 -4.56
C GLN A 200 11.25 -20.31 -5.44
N THR A 201 12.46 -20.80 -5.72
CA THR A 201 13.28 -20.26 -6.80
C THR A 201 12.57 -20.55 -8.12
N TRP A 202 11.81 -19.59 -8.64
CA TRP A 202 11.07 -19.78 -9.88
C TRP A 202 12.03 -20.01 -11.06
N SER A 203 11.95 -21.20 -11.65
CA SER A 203 12.52 -21.47 -12.97
C SER A 203 11.57 -20.94 -14.02
N TYR A 204 11.76 -19.68 -14.40
CA TYR A 204 11.07 -19.10 -15.55
C TYR A 204 11.53 -19.81 -16.83
N THR A 205 10.60 -20.41 -17.57
CA THR A 205 10.82 -20.81 -18.96
C THR A 205 10.94 -19.55 -19.82
N SER A 206 11.87 -19.51 -20.78
CA SER A 206 12.12 -18.35 -21.64
C SER A 206 10.93 -18.00 -22.55
N ALA A 207 9.91 -17.37 -21.98
CA ALA A 207 8.71 -16.92 -22.65
C ALA A 207 8.91 -15.52 -23.27
N VAL A 208 8.13 -15.24 -24.30
CA VAL A 208 8.17 -14.02 -25.09
C VAL A 208 6.73 -13.56 -25.28
N SER A 209 6.47 -12.27 -25.10
CA SER A 209 5.14 -11.70 -25.37
C SER A 209 4.92 -11.69 -26.89
N ARG A 210 3.75 -12.11 -27.38
CA ARG A 210 3.39 -11.98 -28.81
C ARG A 210 3.08 -10.51 -29.13
N HIS A 211 2.44 -9.84 -28.19
CA HIS A 211 2.01 -8.45 -28.20
C HIS A 211 2.36 -7.78 -26.85
N PHE A 212 2.72 -6.50 -26.87
CA PHE A 212 3.07 -5.75 -25.67
C PHE A 212 2.75 -4.26 -25.86
N VAL A 213 1.63 -3.82 -25.29
CA VAL A 213 1.29 -2.39 -25.20
C VAL A 213 1.70 -1.86 -23.84
N TYR A 214 2.61 -0.88 -23.82
CA TYR A 214 2.97 -0.20 -22.59
C TYR A 214 1.95 0.89 -22.26
N HIS A 215 1.66 1.11 -20.97
CA HIS A 215 0.63 2.06 -20.54
C HIS A 215 0.85 3.52 -20.97
N ARG A 216 2.03 3.90 -21.46
CA ARG A 216 2.33 5.24 -21.97
C ARG A 216 1.78 5.43 -23.40
N LEU A 217 0.47 5.27 -23.53
CA LEU A 217 -0.30 5.53 -24.76
C LEU A 217 -0.13 7.00 -25.23
N ASP A 218 0.18 7.90 -24.30
CA ASP A 218 0.52 9.31 -24.53
C ASP A 218 1.89 9.50 -25.24
N LEU A 219 2.78 8.51 -25.19
CA LEU A 219 4.11 8.56 -25.84
C LEU A 219 4.17 7.75 -27.13
N VAL A 220 3.58 6.55 -27.16
CA VAL A 220 3.71 5.62 -28.29
C VAL A 220 2.34 5.07 -28.68
N HIS A 221 1.93 5.41 -29.90
CA HIS A 221 0.58 5.16 -30.42
C HIS A 221 0.56 3.83 -31.18
N GLN A 222 0.69 2.71 -30.46
CA GLN A 222 0.70 1.36 -31.05
C GLN A 222 -0.70 0.84 -31.44
N VAL A 223 -1.75 1.37 -30.79
CA VAL A 223 -3.13 0.86 -30.87
C VAL A 223 -4.13 2.02 -31.03
N PRO A 224 -5.34 1.78 -31.56
CA PRO A 224 -6.38 2.80 -31.66
C PRO A 224 -6.68 3.42 -30.28
N LEU A 225 -6.48 4.72 -30.16
CA LEU A 225 -6.74 5.47 -28.94
C LEU A 225 -8.18 5.98 -28.88
N CYS A 226 -8.68 6.10 -27.66
CA CYS A 226 -9.96 6.71 -27.34
C CYS A 226 -9.89 7.42 -25.98
N GLU A 227 -10.88 8.24 -25.67
CA GLU A 227 -10.95 8.98 -24.41
C GLU A 227 -11.91 8.32 -23.41
N TYR A 228 -11.44 8.01 -22.21
CA TYR A 228 -12.27 7.60 -21.08
C TYR A 228 -11.99 8.52 -19.89
N ASP A 229 -13.04 9.15 -19.37
CA ASP A 229 -13.00 10.05 -18.20
C ASP A 229 -11.91 11.14 -18.27
N ASN A 230 -11.79 11.81 -19.43
CA ASN A 230 -10.78 12.82 -19.76
C ASN A 230 -9.31 12.29 -19.80
N GLY A 231 -9.12 10.96 -19.79
CA GLY A 231 -7.85 10.28 -19.93
C GLY A 231 -7.68 9.59 -21.30
N ILE A 232 -6.43 9.36 -21.70
CA ILE A 232 -6.09 8.56 -22.88
C ILE A 232 -6.22 7.07 -22.53
N SER A 233 -6.99 6.36 -23.35
CA SER A 233 -7.35 4.96 -23.15
C SER A 233 -7.44 4.21 -24.49
N THR A 234 -7.69 2.91 -24.44
CA THR A 234 -7.95 2.07 -25.62
C THR A 234 -8.81 0.87 -25.25
N THR A 235 -9.78 0.54 -26.10
CA THR A 235 -10.59 -0.70 -25.99
C THR A 235 -10.08 -1.81 -26.93
N ALA A 236 -9.01 -1.55 -27.70
CA ALA A 236 -8.46 -2.50 -28.67
C ALA A 236 -7.49 -3.52 -28.06
N SER A 237 -6.92 -3.22 -26.89
CA SER A 237 -5.94 -4.06 -26.21
C SER A 237 -5.85 -3.70 -24.72
N SER A 238 -5.31 -4.62 -23.92
CA SER A 238 -4.87 -4.37 -22.54
C SER A 238 -3.50 -3.68 -22.52
N VAL A 239 -3.21 -2.91 -21.48
CA VAL A 239 -1.88 -2.29 -21.30
C VAL A 239 -1.14 -2.88 -20.13
N VAL A 240 0.20 -2.85 -20.20
CA VAL A 240 1.10 -3.22 -19.11
C VAL A 240 1.70 -1.98 -18.45
N LYS A 241 1.65 -1.92 -17.12
CA LYS A 241 2.40 -1.01 -16.24
C LYS A 241 3.40 -1.81 -15.42
N PHE A 242 4.57 -1.23 -15.19
CA PHE A 242 5.53 -1.77 -14.22
C PHE A 242 5.56 -0.92 -12.96
N THR A 243 5.52 -1.54 -11.79
CA THR A 243 5.87 -0.90 -10.52
C THR A 243 7.37 -0.94 -10.32
N GLU A 244 7.88 -0.19 -9.34
CA GLU A 244 9.31 -0.15 -9.00
C GLU A 244 9.92 -1.56 -8.75
N ALA A 245 9.09 -2.51 -8.28
CA ALA A 245 9.49 -3.88 -7.98
C ALA A 245 10.04 -4.64 -9.20
N ALA A 246 9.62 -4.28 -10.43
CA ALA A 246 10.08 -4.90 -11.67
C ALA A 246 11.52 -4.51 -12.05
N PHE A 247 12.04 -3.40 -11.52
CA PHE A 247 13.30 -2.80 -11.95
C PHE A 247 14.48 -3.26 -11.08
N LYS A 248 15.66 -3.40 -11.70
CA LYS A 248 16.93 -3.62 -10.99
C LYS A 248 17.37 -2.39 -10.19
N ASP A 249 16.95 -1.21 -10.65
CA ASP A 249 17.15 0.07 -9.98
C ASP A 249 15.78 0.78 -9.82
N PRO A 250 15.07 0.53 -8.70
CA PRO A 250 13.80 1.16 -8.38
C PRO A 250 13.87 2.70 -8.29
N TYR A 251 14.95 3.21 -7.69
CA TYR A 251 15.15 4.65 -7.43
C TYR A 251 15.33 5.43 -8.73
N HIS A 252 16.20 4.96 -9.63
CA HIS A 252 16.40 5.55 -10.94
C HIS A 252 15.13 5.44 -11.81
N TYR A 253 14.38 4.33 -11.72
CA TYR A 253 13.07 4.23 -12.37
C TYR A 253 12.12 5.32 -11.88
N LEU A 254 11.92 5.48 -10.57
CA LEU A 254 10.98 6.48 -10.03
C LEU A 254 11.39 7.93 -10.31
N ASN A 255 12.68 8.24 -10.39
CA ASN A 255 13.16 9.62 -10.50
C ASN A 255 13.43 10.12 -11.95
N GLN A 256 13.60 9.25 -12.95
CA GLN A 256 13.84 9.70 -14.34
C GLN A 256 12.61 9.65 -15.26
N PRO A 257 12.30 10.68 -16.07
CA PRO A 257 11.13 10.67 -16.95
C PRO A 257 11.21 9.54 -17.99
N GLU A 258 10.11 8.81 -18.17
CA GLU A 258 9.99 7.86 -19.27
C GLU A 258 9.65 8.63 -20.55
N GLY A 259 10.40 8.39 -21.62
CA GLY A 259 10.17 8.93 -22.96
C GLY A 259 10.15 7.83 -24.03
N VAL A 260 9.87 8.19 -25.28
CA VAL A 260 9.66 7.26 -26.42
C VAL A 260 10.77 6.19 -26.53
N ALA A 261 12.05 6.58 -26.45
CA ALA A 261 13.17 5.65 -26.51
C ALA A 261 13.21 4.63 -25.36
N THR A 262 12.68 4.98 -24.18
CA THR A 262 12.54 4.06 -23.05
C THR A 262 11.43 3.04 -23.31
N VAL A 263 10.28 3.47 -23.86
CA VAL A 263 9.18 2.58 -24.22
C VAL A 263 9.59 1.59 -25.31
N ALA A 264 10.23 2.06 -26.40
CA ALA A 264 10.74 1.20 -27.46
C ALA A 264 11.79 0.18 -26.96
N ARG A 265 12.61 0.56 -25.97
CA ARG A 265 13.56 -0.36 -25.32
C ARG A 265 12.85 -1.43 -24.48
N TYR A 266 11.73 -1.11 -23.84
CA TYR A 266 10.92 -2.08 -23.10
C TYR A 266 10.25 -3.07 -24.06
N GLU A 267 9.60 -2.57 -25.11
CA GLU A 267 8.99 -3.37 -26.17
C GLU A 267 9.99 -4.35 -26.81
N LYS A 268 11.16 -3.85 -27.22
CA LYS A 268 12.24 -4.69 -27.77
C LYS A 268 12.69 -5.79 -26.80
N TYR A 269 12.67 -5.55 -25.49
CA TYR A 269 13.01 -6.57 -24.50
C TYR A 269 11.87 -7.57 -24.24
N MET A 270 10.61 -7.16 -24.31
CA MET A 270 9.47 -8.07 -24.07
C MET A 270 9.19 -8.99 -25.27
N CYS A 271 9.35 -8.47 -26.49
CA CYS A 271 9.02 -9.19 -27.73
C CYS A 271 10.26 -9.77 -28.46
N GLY A 272 11.46 -9.22 -28.24
CA GLY A 272 12.67 -9.63 -28.98
C GLY A 272 13.33 -10.90 -28.46
N ALA A 273 13.69 -11.85 -29.33
CA ALA A 273 14.43 -13.06 -28.96
C ALA A 273 15.84 -12.76 -28.42
N ASN A 274 16.33 -13.57 -27.47
CA ASN A 274 17.69 -13.52 -26.90
C ASN A 274 18.15 -12.17 -26.29
N VAL A 275 17.24 -11.28 -25.92
CA VAL A 275 17.59 -9.99 -25.29
C VAL A 275 17.76 -10.16 -23.78
N THR A 276 18.96 -9.86 -23.25
CA THR A 276 19.18 -9.73 -21.79
C THR A 276 18.86 -8.31 -21.33
N SER A 277 18.24 -8.15 -20.15
CA SER A 277 17.90 -6.82 -19.62
C SER A 277 18.91 -6.34 -18.57
N ARG A 278 19.43 -5.12 -18.78
CA ARG A 278 20.10 -4.34 -17.73
C ARG A 278 19.11 -3.60 -16.82
N VAL A 279 17.83 -3.51 -17.22
CA VAL A 279 16.81 -2.67 -16.57
C VAL A 279 15.88 -3.49 -15.67
N PHE A 280 15.35 -4.61 -16.17
CA PHE A 280 14.36 -5.43 -15.46
C PHE A 280 15.01 -6.56 -14.64
N LYS A 281 14.36 -6.93 -13.53
CA LYS A 281 14.67 -8.15 -12.77
C LYS A 281 14.29 -9.40 -13.57
N LYS A 282 14.89 -10.56 -13.23
CA LYS A 282 14.58 -11.86 -13.86
C LYS A 282 13.11 -12.22 -13.61
N GLY A 283 12.42 -12.75 -14.62
CA GLY A 283 11.02 -13.18 -14.50
C GLY A 283 9.97 -12.14 -14.89
N VAL A 284 10.36 -10.87 -15.08
CA VAL A 284 9.40 -9.81 -15.45
C VAL A 284 8.85 -10.03 -16.86
N ARG A 285 9.72 -10.34 -17.83
CA ARG A 285 9.33 -10.62 -19.22
C ARG A 285 8.42 -11.85 -19.32
N GLU A 286 8.78 -12.89 -18.58
CA GLU A 286 8.06 -14.15 -18.56
C GLU A 286 6.66 -13.96 -17.95
N MET A 287 6.54 -13.12 -16.92
CA MET A 287 5.26 -12.73 -16.33
C MET A 287 4.38 -11.87 -17.27
N VAL A 288 4.99 -11.00 -18.09
CA VAL A 288 4.28 -10.23 -19.12
C VAL A 288 3.66 -11.17 -20.17
N ALA A 289 4.41 -12.19 -20.59
CA ALA A 289 3.95 -13.22 -21.53
C ALA A 289 2.96 -14.23 -20.91
N GLU A 290 3.07 -14.53 -19.60
CA GLU A 290 2.08 -15.34 -18.88
C GLU A 290 0.74 -14.60 -18.75
N THR A 291 0.76 -13.32 -18.36
CA THR A 291 -0.45 -12.49 -18.23
C THR A 291 -1.07 -12.09 -19.57
N GLU A 292 -0.32 -12.12 -20.66
CA GLU A 292 -0.84 -11.89 -22.02
C GLU A 292 -2.00 -12.83 -22.36
N LYS A 293 -1.92 -14.11 -21.97
CA LYS A 293 -2.97 -15.10 -22.26
C LYS A 293 -4.33 -14.78 -21.62
N ILE A 294 -4.38 -13.85 -20.67
CA ILE A 294 -5.62 -13.39 -20.04
C ILE A 294 -6.35 -12.41 -20.97
N GLU A 295 -5.62 -11.70 -21.83
CA GLU A 295 -6.17 -10.74 -22.79
C GLU A 295 -7.04 -11.41 -23.84
N ASP A 296 -6.65 -12.61 -24.32
CA ASP A 296 -7.43 -13.43 -25.24
C ASP A 296 -8.88 -13.60 -24.69
N PHE A 297 -9.04 -13.97 -23.40
CA PHE A 297 -10.35 -14.07 -22.73
C PHE A 297 -11.05 -12.72 -22.47
N TRP A 298 -10.32 -11.62 -22.29
CA TRP A 298 -10.92 -10.30 -22.08
C TRP A 298 -11.49 -9.69 -23.36
N LEU A 299 -10.94 -10.07 -24.52
CA LEU A 299 -11.35 -9.63 -25.85
C LEU A 299 -12.44 -10.52 -26.46
N GLU A 300 -12.41 -11.84 -26.23
CA GLU A 300 -13.44 -12.78 -26.73
C GLU A 300 -14.83 -12.54 -26.12
N VAL A 301 -14.87 -12.07 -24.88
CA VAL A 301 -16.13 -12.01 -24.12
C VAL A 301 -16.85 -10.67 -24.36
N ASP A 302 -17.86 -10.72 -25.23
CA ASP A 302 -18.84 -9.65 -25.49
C ASP A 302 -19.78 -9.43 -24.28
N HIS A 303 -19.21 -8.99 -23.16
CA HIS A 303 -19.97 -8.66 -21.96
C HIS A 303 -20.66 -7.28 -22.10
N PRO A 304 -21.94 -7.16 -21.72
CA PRO A 304 -22.74 -5.93 -21.91
C PRO A 304 -22.27 -4.73 -21.07
N ALA A 305 -21.32 -4.94 -20.16
CA ALA A 305 -20.52 -3.89 -19.55
C ALA A 305 -19.03 -4.22 -19.76
N GLN A 306 -18.31 -3.34 -20.47
CA GLN A 306 -16.85 -3.40 -20.61
C GLN A 306 -16.17 -2.97 -19.30
N LEU A 307 -16.44 -3.70 -18.22
CA LEU A 307 -15.94 -3.42 -16.89
C LEU A 307 -14.41 -3.47 -16.88
N PRO A 308 -13.73 -2.54 -16.19
CA PRO A 308 -12.29 -2.58 -16.03
C PRO A 308 -11.86 -3.85 -15.29
N ARG A 309 -11.03 -4.65 -15.95
CA ARG A 309 -10.50 -5.95 -15.50
C ARG A 309 -8.98 -5.84 -15.47
N TYR A 310 -8.35 -6.36 -14.42
CA TYR A 310 -6.92 -6.23 -14.25
C TYR A 310 -6.30 -7.38 -13.46
N VAL A 311 -4.99 -7.52 -13.61
CA VAL A 311 -4.15 -8.45 -12.85
C VAL A 311 -2.87 -7.74 -12.41
N GLY A 312 -2.57 -7.82 -11.12
CA GLY A 312 -1.31 -7.35 -10.53
C GLY A 312 -0.49 -8.52 -9.99
N MET A 313 0.77 -8.61 -10.35
CA MET A 313 1.68 -9.71 -9.97
C MET A 313 2.71 -9.26 -8.92
N TYR A 314 3.24 -10.19 -8.13
CA TYR A 314 4.20 -9.87 -7.04
C TYR A 314 5.48 -9.17 -7.53
N ASN A 315 5.88 -9.37 -8.79
CA ASN A 315 7.12 -8.82 -9.37
C ASN A 315 6.95 -7.43 -9.99
N GLY A 316 5.84 -6.75 -9.73
CA GLY A 316 5.58 -5.42 -10.24
C GLY A 316 4.98 -5.37 -11.65
N VAL A 317 4.63 -6.50 -12.26
CA VAL A 317 3.85 -6.51 -13.52
C VAL A 317 2.37 -6.27 -13.21
N PHE A 318 1.78 -5.25 -13.82
CA PHE A 318 0.35 -4.96 -13.80
C PHE A 318 -0.19 -4.92 -15.23
N ARG A 319 -1.33 -5.56 -15.48
CA ARG A 319 -2.02 -5.53 -16.78
C ARG A 319 -3.50 -5.18 -16.58
N GLN A 320 -4.03 -4.24 -17.36
CA GLN A 320 -5.42 -3.79 -17.28
C GLN A 320 -6.07 -3.68 -18.66
N PHE A 321 -7.34 -4.07 -18.75
CA PHE A 321 -8.25 -3.84 -19.86
C PHE A 321 -9.54 -3.15 -19.36
N PRO A 322 -10.09 -2.14 -20.04
CA PRO A 322 -9.51 -1.42 -21.18
C PRO A 322 -8.17 -0.77 -20.83
N GLY A 323 -7.32 -0.55 -21.84
CA GLY A 323 -6.02 0.09 -21.67
C GLY A 323 -6.15 1.54 -21.22
N ASN A 324 -5.31 1.99 -20.29
CA ASN A 324 -5.36 3.33 -19.69
C ASN A 324 -3.93 3.86 -19.39
N VAL A 325 -3.74 5.19 -19.37
CA VAL A 325 -2.47 5.79 -18.93
C VAL A 325 -2.41 5.93 -17.41
N PHE A 326 -1.53 5.17 -16.76
CA PHE A 326 -1.26 5.32 -15.32
C PHE A 326 -0.21 6.37 -14.99
N GLY A 327 -0.34 7.00 -13.82
CA GLY A 327 0.72 7.78 -13.21
C GLY A 327 1.97 6.92 -12.95
N LYS A 328 3.15 7.52 -13.11
CA LYS A 328 4.43 6.80 -13.02
C LYS A 328 4.64 6.08 -11.67
N SER A 329 4.26 6.72 -10.56
CA SER A 329 4.31 6.14 -9.21
C SER A 329 3.13 5.23 -8.87
N TYR A 330 2.31 4.82 -9.85
CA TYR A 330 1.28 3.82 -9.61
C TYR A 330 1.92 2.48 -9.26
N ASP A 331 1.56 1.97 -8.09
CA ASP A 331 1.85 0.63 -7.59
C ASP A 331 0.51 -0.07 -7.29
N HIS A 332 0.25 -1.20 -7.95
CA HIS A 332 -0.96 -1.98 -7.69
C HIS A 332 -0.92 -2.65 -6.32
N THR A 333 0.26 -2.88 -5.75
CA THR A 333 0.42 -3.61 -4.48
C THR A 333 0.00 -2.81 -3.25
N THR A 334 -0.26 -1.51 -3.40
CA THR A 334 -0.75 -0.59 -2.36
C THR A 334 -2.16 -0.08 -2.68
N ARG A 335 -2.97 -0.89 -3.37
CA ARG A 335 -4.36 -0.59 -3.70
C ARG A 335 -5.29 -1.46 -2.85
N PRO A 336 -6.47 -0.95 -2.41
CA PRO A 336 -7.36 -1.67 -1.51
C PRO A 336 -7.70 -3.10 -1.98
N TRP A 337 -7.95 -3.27 -3.28
CA TRP A 337 -8.25 -4.57 -3.88
C TRP A 337 -7.10 -5.59 -3.78
N TYR A 338 -5.85 -5.13 -3.87
CA TYR A 338 -4.68 -6.00 -3.81
C TYR A 338 -4.39 -6.38 -2.37
N GLU A 339 -4.28 -5.38 -1.48
CA GLU A 339 -3.95 -5.59 -0.06
C GLU A 339 -5.00 -6.47 0.62
N LYS A 340 -6.29 -6.20 0.39
CA LYS A 340 -7.41 -6.96 0.97
C LYS A 340 -7.50 -8.37 0.40
N ALA A 341 -7.29 -8.58 -0.90
CA ALA A 341 -7.26 -9.94 -1.46
C ALA A 341 -6.09 -10.75 -0.89
N ILE A 342 -4.91 -10.14 -0.81
CA ILE A 342 -3.69 -10.75 -0.26
C ILE A 342 -3.83 -11.09 1.23
N ALA A 343 -4.56 -10.28 2.00
CA ALA A 343 -4.90 -10.56 3.40
C ALA A 343 -5.91 -11.71 3.56
N HIS A 344 -6.97 -11.75 2.74
CA HIS A 344 -8.02 -12.76 2.81
C HIS A 344 -7.70 -14.07 2.03
N GLY A 345 -6.52 -14.18 1.43
CA GLY A 345 -6.03 -15.39 0.76
C GLY A 345 -6.90 -15.81 -0.42
N ASN A 346 -7.38 -17.06 -0.43
CA ASN A 346 -8.12 -17.63 -1.56
C ASN A 346 -9.63 -17.28 -1.57
N SER A 347 -10.11 -16.47 -0.63
CA SER A 347 -11.48 -15.92 -0.67
C SER A 347 -11.64 -14.93 -1.83
N ILE A 348 -12.87 -14.74 -2.28
CA ILE A 348 -13.21 -13.61 -3.17
C ILE A 348 -13.47 -12.41 -2.26
N ILE A 349 -12.74 -11.31 -2.43
CA ILE A 349 -13.03 -10.08 -1.67
C ILE A 349 -13.85 -9.11 -2.48
N LEU A 350 -14.60 -8.28 -1.78
CA LEU A 350 -15.23 -7.07 -2.28
C LEU A 350 -14.74 -5.91 -1.39
N THR A 351 -14.21 -4.86 -2.02
CA THR A 351 -13.76 -3.65 -1.30
C THR A 351 -14.94 -2.78 -0.89
N THR A 352 -14.73 -1.90 0.09
CA THR A 352 -15.53 -0.67 0.24
C THR A 352 -15.42 0.20 -1.02
N PRO A 353 -16.31 1.19 -1.22
CA PRO A 353 -16.15 2.19 -2.27
C PRO A 353 -14.85 2.97 -2.06
N TYR A 354 -14.07 3.16 -3.13
CA TYR A 354 -12.85 3.95 -3.12
C TYR A 354 -12.60 4.64 -4.46
N ARG A 355 -11.79 5.69 -4.48
CA ARG A 355 -11.43 6.38 -5.73
C ARG A 355 -10.53 5.55 -6.64
N SER A 356 -10.96 5.40 -7.90
CA SER A 356 -10.17 4.78 -8.97
C SER A 356 -8.81 5.45 -9.14
N ALA A 357 -7.83 4.69 -9.66
CA ALA A 357 -6.48 5.18 -9.92
C ALA A 357 -6.25 5.65 -11.37
N TYR A 358 -7.19 5.36 -12.26
CA TYR A 358 -7.15 5.72 -13.69
C TYR A 358 -8.39 6.53 -14.12
N SER A 359 -9.35 6.75 -13.22
CA SER A 359 -10.52 7.59 -13.42
C SER A 359 -10.87 8.37 -12.14
N SER A 360 -11.66 9.43 -12.29
CA SER A 360 -12.23 10.24 -11.21
C SER A 360 -13.35 9.54 -10.43
N GLN A 361 -13.86 8.42 -10.97
CA GLN A 361 -15.00 7.68 -10.44
C GLN A 361 -14.69 6.96 -9.12
N ILE A 362 -15.71 6.86 -8.27
CA ILE A 362 -15.73 5.91 -7.15
C ILE A 362 -16.09 4.53 -7.71
N VAL A 363 -15.28 3.53 -7.35
CA VAL A 363 -15.46 2.13 -7.76
C VAL A 363 -15.40 1.22 -6.54
N LEU A 364 -15.92 0.00 -6.70
CA LEU A 364 -15.69 -1.11 -5.79
C LEU A 364 -15.05 -2.23 -6.60
N SER A 365 -14.11 -2.95 -6.00
CA SER A 365 -13.40 -4.02 -6.69
C SER A 365 -13.78 -5.38 -6.13
N LEU A 366 -14.26 -6.26 -7.00
CA LEU A 366 -14.30 -7.69 -6.71
C LEU A 366 -12.93 -8.27 -7.09
N ALA A 367 -12.21 -8.86 -6.13
CA ALA A 367 -10.85 -9.33 -6.35
C ALA A 367 -10.55 -10.70 -5.73
N LYS A 368 -9.55 -11.41 -6.27
CA LYS A 368 -9.15 -12.75 -5.81
C LYS A 368 -7.65 -12.97 -6.04
N THR A 369 -6.98 -13.62 -5.09
CA THR A 369 -5.58 -14.01 -5.27
C THR A 369 -5.40 -15.11 -6.32
N LEU A 370 -4.26 -15.04 -7.02
CA LEU A 370 -3.75 -16.09 -7.90
C LEU A 370 -2.81 -16.99 -7.12
N VAL A 371 -3.30 -18.14 -6.66
CA VAL A 371 -2.47 -19.12 -5.92
C VAL A 371 -2.02 -20.23 -6.84
N ARG A 372 -0.69 -20.43 -6.97
CA ARG A 372 -0.13 -21.54 -7.75
C ARG A 372 -0.18 -22.84 -6.94
N THR A 373 -1.18 -23.67 -7.21
CA THR A 373 -1.26 -25.03 -6.64
C THR A 373 -0.15 -25.92 -7.21
N ARG A 374 0.45 -26.76 -6.36
CA ARG A 374 1.32 -27.84 -6.83
C ARG A 374 0.44 -29.00 -7.30
N VAL A 375 0.75 -29.55 -8.47
CA VAL A 375 0.14 -30.81 -8.95
C VAL A 375 0.36 -31.89 -7.87
N GLY A 376 -0.72 -32.54 -7.43
CA GLY A 376 -0.67 -33.64 -6.46
C GLY A 376 -0.66 -33.26 -4.96
N LYS A 377 -0.91 -32.01 -4.56
CA LYS A 377 -1.20 -31.66 -3.15
C LYS A 377 -2.53 -30.90 -3.01
N SER A 378 -3.21 -31.13 -1.88
CA SER A 378 -4.60 -30.68 -1.65
C SER A 378 -4.78 -29.16 -1.64
N ARG A 379 -6.01 -28.70 -1.91
CA ARG A 379 -6.43 -27.29 -1.91
C ARG A 379 -6.36 -26.57 -0.55
N GLN A 380 -5.86 -27.21 0.51
CA GLN A 380 -5.94 -26.72 1.90
C GLN A 380 -4.66 -26.03 2.42
N GLY A 381 -3.61 -25.87 1.59
CA GLY A 381 -2.43 -25.08 1.97
C GLY A 381 -2.58 -23.60 1.63
N HIS A 382 -2.08 -22.72 2.50
CA HIS A 382 -1.85 -21.30 2.20
C HIS A 382 -0.71 -21.15 1.17
N GLY A 383 -0.99 -21.49 -0.09
CA GLY A 383 -0.02 -21.31 -1.18
C GLY A 383 0.30 -19.83 -1.39
N MET A 384 1.57 -19.51 -1.64
CA MET A 384 2.02 -18.15 -1.93
C MET A 384 1.22 -17.56 -3.11
N ALA A 385 0.63 -16.39 -2.89
CA ALA A 385 -0.07 -15.65 -3.93
C ALA A 385 0.95 -15.11 -4.96
N MET A 386 0.75 -15.47 -6.23
CA MET A 386 1.51 -14.96 -7.38
C MET A 386 1.04 -13.56 -7.81
N GLY A 387 -0.14 -13.17 -7.37
CA GLY A 387 -0.78 -11.91 -7.76
C GLY A 387 -2.24 -11.88 -7.32
N VAL A 388 -2.96 -10.91 -7.82
CA VAL A 388 -4.40 -10.70 -7.61
C VAL A 388 -5.01 -10.31 -8.94
N MET A 389 -6.14 -10.92 -9.28
CA MET A 389 -7.03 -10.43 -10.34
C MET A 389 -8.17 -9.64 -9.72
N GLY A 390 -8.64 -8.59 -10.39
CA GLY A 390 -9.80 -7.83 -9.97
C GLY A 390 -10.62 -7.29 -11.13
N ILE A 391 -11.85 -6.90 -10.81
CA ILE A 391 -12.80 -6.24 -11.69
C ILE A 391 -13.47 -5.09 -10.94
N ASP A 392 -13.51 -3.91 -11.55
CA ASP A 392 -14.15 -2.74 -10.96
C ASP A 392 -15.61 -2.61 -11.36
N LEU A 393 -16.45 -2.36 -10.36
CA LEU A 393 -17.88 -2.10 -10.45
C LEU A 393 -18.14 -0.65 -10.03
N THR A 394 -19.08 0.03 -10.69
CA THR A 394 -19.61 1.29 -10.17
C THR A 394 -20.71 1.01 -9.14
N LEU A 395 -20.96 1.95 -8.22
CA LEU A 395 -22.06 1.84 -7.25
C LEU A 395 -23.41 1.57 -7.92
N CYS A 396 -23.70 2.27 -9.03
CA CYS A 396 -24.92 2.05 -9.81
C CYS A 396 -25.01 0.65 -10.43
N HIS A 397 -23.90 0.10 -10.91
CA HIS A 397 -23.90 -1.26 -11.48
C HIS A 397 -24.09 -2.32 -10.38
N LEU A 398 -23.45 -2.14 -9.22
CA LEU A 398 -23.67 -2.99 -8.05
C LEU A 398 -25.13 -2.92 -7.54
N HIS A 399 -25.74 -1.73 -7.54
CA HIS A 399 -27.16 -1.55 -7.22
C HIS A 399 -28.07 -2.36 -8.15
N THR A 400 -27.89 -2.27 -9.47
CA THR A 400 -28.65 -3.09 -10.44
C THR A 400 -28.49 -4.58 -10.17
N LEU A 401 -27.25 -5.06 -9.96
CA LEU A 401 -26.99 -6.47 -9.66
C LEU A 401 -27.69 -6.91 -8.35
N ILE A 402 -27.72 -6.07 -7.31
CA ILE A 402 -28.39 -6.38 -6.05
C ILE A 402 -29.91 -6.46 -6.24
N GLN A 403 -30.51 -5.54 -7.01
CA GLN A 403 -31.95 -5.57 -7.31
C GLN A 403 -32.36 -6.80 -8.13
N GLU A 404 -31.51 -7.24 -9.07
CA GLU A 404 -31.72 -8.44 -9.88
C GLU A 404 -31.54 -9.74 -9.06
N MET A 405 -30.52 -9.81 -8.20
CA MET A 405 -30.22 -11.01 -7.40
C MET A 405 -31.11 -11.15 -6.15
N PHE A 406 -31.55 -10.03 -5.56
CA PHE A 406 -32.30 -10.00 -4.31
C PHE A 406 -33.56 -9.12 -4.44
N PRO A 407 -34.66 -9.62 -5.03
CA PRO A 407 -35.87 -8.84 -5.24
C PRO A 407 -36.48 -8.23 -3.97
N LEU A 408 -36.28 -8.85 -2.79
CA LEU A 408 -36.66 -8.30 -1.49
C LEU A 408 -36.04 -6.92 -1.21
N CYS A 409 -34.89 -6.61 -1.80
CA CYS A 409 -34.24 -5.30 -1.71
C CYS A 409 -34.84 -4.23 -2.65
N THR A 410 -35.91 -4.56 -3.37
CA THR A 410 -36.74 -3.59 -4.12
C THR A 410 -38.09 -3.31 -3.43
N ASP A 411 -38.44 -4.07 -2.39
CA ASP A 411 -39.64 -3.86 -1.61
C ASP A 411 -39.42 -2.75 -0.58
N VAL A 412 -40.29 -1.75 -0.57
CA VAL A 412 -40.28 -0.60 0.36
C VAL A 412 -40.40 -1.03 1.84
N GLN A 413 -40.84 -2.26 2.12
CA GLN A 413 -40.86 -2.82 3.48
C GLN A 413 -39.48 -3.18 4.03
N TYR A 414 -38.41 -3.18 3.21
CA TYR A 414 -37.07 -3.55 3.66
C TYR A 414 -36.02 -2.54 3.21
N ARG A 415 -34.94 -2.42 3.99
CA ARG A 415 -33.68 -1.78 3.58
C ARG A 415 -32.61 -2.86 3.48
N CYS A 416 -31.83 -2.81 2.41
CA CYS A 416 -30.70 -3.70 2.21
C CYS A 416 -29.38 -2.94 2.22
N PHE A 417 -28.39 -3.53 2.88
CA PHE A 417 -27.01 -3.07 2.85
C PHE A 417 -26.04 -4.26 2.71
N ILE A 418 -24.82 -3.97 2.25
CA ILE A 418 -23.70 -4.91 2.30
C ILE A 418 -22.64 -4.27 3.19
N VAL A 419 -22.18 -5.00 4.19
CA VAL A 419 -21.11 -4.60 5.11
C VAL A 419 -19.97 -5.61 5.02
N ASP A 420 -18.72 -5.15 5.12
CA ASP A 420 -17.58 -6.05 5.20
C ASP A 420 -17.31 -6.58 6.62
N SER A 421 -16.37 -7.51 6.73
CA SER A 421 -15.89 -8.06 8.00
C SER A 421 -15.30 -7.02 8.96
N SER A 422 -15.01 -5.81 8.47
CA SER A 422 -14.41 -4.69 9.19
C SER A 422 -15.48 -3.69 9.67
N GLY A 423 -16.77 -3.95 9.42
CA GLY A 423 -17.89 -3.09 9.81
C GLY A 423 -18.17 -1.93 8.86
N TYR A 424 -17.49 -1.84 7.72
CA TYR A 424 -17.65 -0.77 6.75
C TYR A 424 -18.62 -1.14 5.63
N LEU A 425 -19.47 -0.18 5.25
CA LEU A 425 -20.48 -0.37 4.23
C LEU A 425 -19.84 -0.44 2.85
N VAL A 426 -20.09 -1.55 2.17
CA VAL A 426 -19.78 -1.78 0.76
C VAL A 426 -20.91 -1.26 -0.11
N TYR A 427 -22.16 -1.50 0.30
CA TYR A 427 -23.35 -0.98 -0.37
C TYR A 427 -24.38 -0.52 0.65
N HIS A 428 -25.03 0.60 0.35
CA HIS A 428 -26.19 1.12 1.05
C HIS A 428 -27.03 1.91 0.04
N GLU A 429 -28.36 1.89 0.14
CA GLU A 429 -29.24 2.55 -0.86
C GLU A 429 -28.93 4.06 -1.01
N HIS A 430 -28.66 4.74 0.11
CA HIS A 430 -28.24 6.15 0.12
C HIS A 430 -26.96 6.45 -0.71
N PHE A 431 -26.05 5.49 -0.93
CA PHE A 431 -24.84 5.70 -1.75
C PHE A 431 -25.14 5.95 -3.24
N ILE A 432 -26.37 5.69 -3.68
CA ILE A 432 -26.82 5.96 -5.05
C ILE A 432 -27.28 7.43 -5.20
N SER A 433 -27.60 8.10 -4.09
CA SER A 433 -27.87 9.54 -4.07
C SER A 433 -26.59 10.35 -4.31
N ARG A 434 -26.74 11.54 -4.90
CA ARG A 434 -25.62 12.45 -5.16
C ARG A 434 -25.34 13.31 -3.93
N ASP A 435 -24.07 13.63 -3.72
CA ASP A 435 -23.49 14.47 -2.65
C ASP A 435 -23.22 13.80 -1.28
N GLU A 436 -23.30 12.46 -1.14
CA GLU A 436 -22.75 11.78 0.04
C GLU A 436 -21.28 11.35 -0.14
N ASP A 437 -20.49 11.43 0.94
CA ASP A 437 -19.23 10.69 1.04
C ASP A 437 -19.53 9.22 1.30
N VAL A 438 -18.92 8.36 0.49
CA VAL A 438 -19.15 6.91 0.43
C VAL A 438 -17.88 6.11 0.73
N GLU A 439 -16.72 6.77 0.86
CA GLU A 439 -15.47 6.11 1.21
C GLU A 439 -15.45 5.83 2.73
N TYR A 440 -15.31 4.55 3.12
CA TYR A 440 -15.19 4.11 4.53
C TYR A 440 -16.31 4.54 5.50
N VAL A 441 -17.57 4.54 5.06
CA VAL A 441 -18.73 4.75 5.97
C VAL A 441 -18.96 3.51 6.84
N HIS A 442 -18.72 3.60 8.15
CA HIS A 442 -18.97 2.50 9.09
C HIS A 442 -20.49 2.29 9.33
N ILE A 443 -20.94 1.04 9.46
CA ILE A 443 -22.37 0.65 9.59
C ILE A 443 -23.14 1.47 10.63
N ALA A 444 -22.52 1.81 11.76
CA ALA A 444 -23.11 2.60 12.83
C ALA A 444 -23.62 3.99 12.40
N HIS A 445 -23.16 4.55 11.27
CA HIS A 445 -23.60 5.85 10.77
C HIS A 445 -24.93 5.79 9.99
N LYS A 446 -25.28 4.64 9.41
CA LYS A 446 -26.50 4.48 8.60
C LYS A 446 -27.52 3.53 9.23
N GLU A 447 -27.06 2.51 9.95
CA GLU A 447 -27.88 1.50 10.64
C GLU A 447 -27.42 1.37 12.10
N ALA A 448 -27.59 2.46 12.87
CA ALA A 448 -27.10 2.61 14.24
C ALA A 448 -27.66 1.57 15.22
N ASP A 449 -28.96 1.25 15.13
CA ASP A 449 -29.63 0.27 16.00
C ASP A 449 -29.06 -1.14 15.79
N VAL A 450 -28.87 -1.52 14.52
CA VAL A 450 -28.24 -2.79 14.13
C VAL A 450 -26.80 -2.85 14.65
N ALA A 451 -26.01 -1.79 14.46
CA ALA A 451 -24.65 -1.72 14.95
C ALA A 451 -24.57 -1.84 16.48
N HIS A 452 -25.45 -1.15 17.22
CA HIS A 452 -25.49 -1.22 18.68
C HIS A 452 -25.86 -2.61 19.19
N ASP A 453 -26.83 -3.27 18.55
CA ASP A 453 -27.21 -4.65 18.88
C ASP A 453 -26.09 -5.65 18.60
N LEU A 454 -25.40 -5.51 17.46
CA LEU A 454 -24.22 -6.33 17.13
C LEU A 454 -23.07 -6.15 18.13
N VAL A 455 -22.85 -4.93 18.65
CA VAL A 455 -21.86 -4.68 19.72
C VAL A 455 -22.31 -5.33 21.02
N ARG A 456 -23.57 -5.15 21.42
CA ARG A 456 -24.15 -5.75 22.63
C ARG A 456 -24.09 -7.28 22.61
N ALA A 457 -24.32 -7.88 21.45
CA ALA A 457 -24.22 -9.33 21.22
C ALA A 457 -22.78 -9.86 21.10
N GLY A 458 -21.76 -9.00 21.19
CA GLY A 458 -20.35 -9.37 21.01
C GLY A 458 -19.98 -9.80 19.59
N ARG A 459 -20.81 -9.46 18.60
CA ARG A 459 -20.67 -9.85 17.19
C ARG A 459 -19.83 -8.86 16.38
N LEU A 460 -19.92 -7.58 16.73
CA LEU A 460 -19.10 -6.48 16.21
C LEU A 460 -18.15 -6.02 17.33
N THR A 461 -16.89 -6.45 17.27
CA THR A 461 -15.90 -6.22 18.34
C THR A 461 -14.92 -5.11 17.98
N ARG A 462 -14.65 -4.20 18.93
CA ARG A 462 -13.67 -3.10 18.79
C ARG A 462 -12.28 -3.58 19.19
N HIS A 463 -11.29 -3.35 18.33
CA HIS A 463 -9.87 -3.69 18.55
C HIS A 463 -9.05 -2.40 18.50
N GLY A 464 -8.21 -2.16 19.50
CA GLY A 464 -7.29 -1.01 19.51
C GLY A 464 -6.04 -1.28 18.67
N CYS A 465 -5.50 -0.23 18.09
CA CYS A 465 -4.20 -0.21 17.41
C CYS A 465 -3.46 1.09 17.75
N VAL A 466 -2.17 1.03 18.04
CA VAL A 466 -1.37 2.25 18.26
C VAL A 466 -0.51 2.54 17.03
N SER A 467 -0.56 3.76 16.51
CA SER A 467 0.47 4.29 15.60
C SER A 467 1.71 4.57 16.44
N LEU A 468 2.80 3.82 16.19
CA LEU A 468 4.07 3.98 16.91
C LEU A 468 4.77 5.32 16.61
N LEU A 469 4.33 6.02 15.55
CA LEU A 469 4.90 7.27 15.07
C LEU A 469 4.22 8.47 15.72
N ASP A 470 2.89 8.52 15.60
CA ASP A 470 2.05 9.62 16.09
C ASP A 470 1.65 9.41 17.57
N LYS A 471 1.93 8.22 18.12
CA LYS A 471 1.47 7.72 19.43
C LYS A 471 -0.06 7.78 19.62
N ARG A 472 -0.81 7.81 18.51
CA ARG A 472 -2.27 7.85 18.49
C ARG A 472 -2.86 6.44 18.53
N LEU A 473 -3.94 6.30 19.30
CA LEU A 473 -4.77 5.10 19.34
C LEU A 473 -5.84 5.19 18.25
N TYR A 474 -5.94 4.14 17.46
CA TYR A 474 -6.95 3.90 16.43
C TYR A 474 -7.79 2.69 16.86
N TYR A 475 -9.02 2.61 16.34
CA TYR A 475 -9.91 1.49 16.60
C TYR A 475 -10.41 0.90 15.29
N THR A 476 -10.26 -0.41 15.15
CA THR A 476 -10.78 -1.19 14.04
C THR A 476 -11.86 -2.14 14.54
N TRP A 477 -12.82 -2.48 13.69
CA TRP A 477 -13.92 -3.36 14.08
C TRP A 477 -13.80 -4.73 13.41
N LYS A 478 -14.37 -5.75 14.04
CA LYS A 478 -14.44 -7.11 13.49
C LYS A 478 -15.82 -7.70 13.69
N LEU A 479 -16.49 -7.96 12.56
CA LEU A 479 -17.81 -8.60 12.48
C LEU A 479 -17.68 -10.12 12.35
N SER A 480 -18.50 -10.88 13.08
CA SER A 480 -18.36 -12.34 13.16
C SER A 480 -19.69 -13.13 13.21
N GLY A 481 -19.87 -14.01 12.22
CA GLY A 481 -20.99 -14.96 12.15
C GLY A 481 -22.29 -14.37 11.58
N ALA A 482 -23.24 -15.25 11.25
CA ALA A 482 -24.61 -14.84 10.93
C ALA A 482 -25.34 -14.37 12.20
N VAL A 483 -26.20 -13.37 12.05
CA VAL A 483 -27.01 -12.82 13.15
C VAL A 483 -28.44 -12.60 12.65
N HIS A 484 -29.42 -12.98 13.46
CA HIS A 484 -30.84 -12.78 13.19
C HIS A 484 -31.46 -12.21 14.46
N ASN A 485 -32.03 -11.01 14.38
CA ASN A 485 -32.77 -10.41 15.48
C ASN A 485 -34.18 -10.08 15.00
N LEU A 486 -34.99 -11.13 14.81
CA LEU A 486 -36.37 -11.02 14.32
C LEU A 486 -37.35 -10.48 15.37
N ALA A 487 -36.96 -10.47 16.64
CA ALA A 487 -37.73 -9.92 17.76
C ALA A 487 -37.30 -8.50 18.16
N GLY A 488 -36.24 -7.97 17.54
CA GLY A 488 -35.74 -6.62 17.77
C GLY A 488 -36.58 -5.56 17.07
N THR A 489 -36.30 -4.29 17.38
CA THR A 489 -36.93 -3.13 16.75
C THR A 489 -35.84 -2.17 16.25
N PRO A 490 -35.60 -2.07 14.92
CA PRO A 490 -36.24 -2.83 13.84
C PRO A 490 -35.78 -4.31 13.80
N PRO A 491 -36.63 -5.24 13.32
CA PRO A 491 -36.21 -6.59 12.99
C PRO A 491 -35.14 -6.59 11.89
N TYR A 492 -34.06 -7.37 12.06
CA TYR A 492 -33.02 -7.49 11.04
C TYR A 492 -32.44 -8.91 10.91
N GLN A 493 -31.88 -9.18 9.74
CA GLN A 493 -31.08 -10.35 9.44
C GLN A 493 -29.76 -9.93 8.77
N LEU A 494 -28.65 -10.52 9.23
CA LEU A 494 -27.31 -10.30 8.72
C LEU A 494 -26.67 -11.65 8.37
N THR A 495 -26.45 -11.89 7.09
CA THR A 495 -26.03 -13.20 6.57
C THR A 495 -24.68 -13.11 5.85
N PRO A 496 -23.67 -13.94 6.22
CA PRO A 496 -22.38 -13.96 5.54
C PRO A 496 -22.51 -14.50 4.10
N VAL A 497 -21.83 -13.86 3.16
CA VAL A 497 -21.71 -14.36 1.78
C VAL A 497 -20.56 -15.36 1.72
N TRP A 498 -20.89 -16.64 1.58
CA TRP A 498 -19.93 -17.75 1.63
C TRP A 498 -18.76 -17.59 0.65
N GLY A 499 -17.55 -17.80 1.17
CA GLY A 499 -16.31 -17.64 0.38
C GLY A 499 -15.85 -16.20 0.18
N SER A 500 -16.43 -15.23 0.91
CA SER A 500 -16.08 -13.81 0.82
C SER A 500 -15.85 -13.13 2.17
N ASN A 501 -15.51 -11.83 2.14
CA ASN A 501 -15.34 -10.96 3.30
C ASN A 501 -16.60 -10.15 3.66
N VAL A 502 -17.75 -10.35 3.00
CA VAL A 502 -18.95 -9.49 3.17
C VAL A 502 -20.16 -10.22 3.73
N PHE A 503 -21.06 -9.43 4.33
CA PHE A 503 -22.34 -9.82 4.90
C PHE A 503 -23.43 -8.99 4.24
N VAL A 504 -24.55 -9.63 3.87
CA VAL A 504 -25.77 -8.95 3.41
C VAL A 504 -26.67 -8.73 4.63
N GLY A 505 -27.00 -7.47 4.87
CA GLY A 505 -27.97 -7.04 5.88
C GLY A 505 -29.31 -6.71 5.25
N VAL A 506 -30.40 -7.20 5.86
CA VAL A 506 -31.78 -6.85 5.52
C VAL A 506 -32.46 -6.38 6.81
N VAL A 507 -33.03 -5.19 6.79
CA VAL A 507 -33.70 -4.54 7.93
C VAL A 507 -35.14 -4.25 7.55
N ALA A 508 -36.11 -4.62 8.39
CA ALA A 508 -37.49 -4.24 8.16
C ALA A 508 -37.68 -2.73 8.38
N ASN A 509 -38.32 -2.05 7.44
CA ASN A 509 -38.68 -0.65 7.57
C ASN A 509 -39.85 -0.48 8.56
N ASP A 510 -39.70 0.48 9.46
CA ASP A 510 -40.85 1.08 10.13
C ASP A 510 -41.72 1.79 9.08
N ALA A 511 -43.05 1.64 9.16
CA ALA A 511 -44.00 1.95 8.07
C ALA A 511 -44.18 3.46 7.74
N ARG A 512 -43.18 4.29 7.99
CA ARG A 512 -43.21 5.77 7.90
C ARG A 512 -42.02 6.39 7.14
N ARG A 513 -41.12 5.62 6.54
CA ARG A 513 -40.02 6.13 5.69
C ARG A 513 -40.05 5.57 4.29
N THR A 514 -40.85 6.20 3.42
CA THR A 514 -40.76 6.02 1.97
C THR A 514 -39.77 7.04 1.39
N THR A 515 -38.59 6.58 0.96
CA THR A 515 -37.64 7.39 0.19
C THR A 515 -37.35 6.67 -1.12
N VAL A 516 -38.12 6.98 -2.16
CA VAL A 516 -37.98 6.30 -3.47
C VAL A 516 -36.71 6.81 -4.15
N CYS A 517 -35.65 5.98 -4.18
CA CYS A 517 -34.39 6.35 -4.81
C CYS A 517 -34.47 6.23 -6.36
N SER A 518 -34.89 7.30 -7.03
CA SER A 518 -35.01 7.35 -8.50
C SER A 518 -33.80 8.03 -9.17
N SER A 519 -32.57 7.55 -8.92
CA SER A 519 -31.35 8.24 -9.38
C SER A 519 -30.30 7.37 -10.11
N CYS A 520 -30.70 6.23 -10.67
CA CYS A 520 -29.95 5.51 -11.71
C CYS A 520 -30.44 5.86 -13.14
N THR A 521 -30.63 7.15 -13.44
CA THR A 521 -30.93 7.60 -14.82
C THR A 521 -29.71 7.37 -15.72
N ARG A 522 -29.91 6.71 -16.87
CA ARG A 522 -28.85 6.52 -17.89
C ARG A 522 -28.31 7.87 -18.37
N GLN A 523 -27.22 8.36 -17.80
CA GLN A 523 -26.60 9.63 -18.22
C GLN A 523 -25.82 9.46 -19.53
N ALA A 524 -26.55 9.51 -20.65
CA ALA A 524 -26.00 9.89 -21.94
C ALA A 524 -25.81 11.42 -22.01
N SER A 525 -24.89 11.97 -21.22
CA SER A 525 -24.52 13.40 -21.30
C SER A 525 -23.43 13.62 -22.36
N VAL A 526 -23.87 13.78 -23.61
CA VAL A 526 -23.03 14.22 -24.73
C VAL A 526 -22.80 15.73 -24.61
N ARG A 527 -21.60 16.14 -24.19
CA ARG A 527 -21.03 17.43 -24.60
C ARG A 527 -20.19 17.18 -25.86
N ARG A 528 -20.39 17.98 -26.91
CA ARG A 528 -19.57 17.93 -28.13
C ARG A 528 -18.13 18.29 -27.78
N GLN A 529 -17.21 17.44 -28.20
CA GLN A 529 -15.75 17.53 -28.14
C GLN A 529 -15.21 16.53 -29.17
N THR A 530 -14.25 16.89 -30.04
CA THR A 530 -13.91 16.08 -31.24
C THR A 530 -13.26 14.75 -30.92
N THR A 531 -12.83 14.58 -29.68
CA THR A 531 -12.14 13.39 -29.21
C THR A 531 -13.04 12.17 -29.34
N VAL A 532 -12.47 11.10 -29.89
CA VAL A 532 -13.15 9.81 -29.98
C VAL A 532 -13.25 9.24 -28.58
N ARG A 533 -14.33 9.55 -27.86
CA ARG A 533 -14.65 8.88 -26.60
C ARG A 533 -14.64 7.36 -26.81
N CYS A 534 -14.11 6.63 -25.86
CA CYS A 534 -14.17 5.18 -25.86
C CYS A 534 -15.64 4.78 -25.92
N LYS A 535 -16.03 4.21 -27.06
CA LYS A 535 -17.37 3.66 -27.22
C LYS A 535 -17.42 2.40 -26.38
N ASN A 536 -17.95 2.53 -25.16
CA ASN A 536 -18.87 1.50 -24.68
C ASN A 536 -19.87 1.29 -25.82
N PRO A 537 -20.01 0.09 -26.39
CA PRO A 537 -20.93 -0.17 -27.47
C PRO A 537 -22.36 -0.15 -26.92
N HIS A 538 -22.90 1.06 -26.71
CA HIS A 538 -24.34 1.23 -26.73
C HIS A 538 -24.83 1.00 -28.16
N PRO A 539 -26.00 0.35 -28.33
CA PRO A 539 -26.54 0.06 -29.64
C PRO A 539 -26.83 1.39 -30.38
N PHE A 540 -26.37 1.45 -31.65
CA PHE A 540 -26.59 2.51 -32.65
C PHE A 540 -25.75 3.81 -32.57
N GLY A 541 -24.99 4.11 -33.65
CA GLY A 541 -25.09 5.42 -34.33
C GLY A 541 -23.96 6.48 -34.27
N LYS A 542 -22.92 6.35 -35.12
CA LYS A 542 -22.12 7.45 -35.79
C LYS A 542 -21.33 8.51 -34.94
N LYS A 543 -20.69 9.48 -35.62
CA LYS A 543 -19.59 10.45 -35.26
C LYS A 543 -19.93 11.87 -35.84
N PRO A 544 -19.10 12.94 -35.75
CA PRO A 544 -18.29 13.56 -34.64
C PRO A 544 -18.59 15.10 -34.47
N GLU A 545 -17.97 15.84 -33.51
CA GLU A 545 -17.57 17.29 -33.60
C GLU A 545 -16.97 17.92 -32.31
N GLU A 546 -16.42 19.15 -32.41
CA GLU A 546 -15.16 19.69 -31.78
C GLU A 546 -15.18 20.34 -30.34
N ASN A 547 -13.98 20.55 -29.75
CA ASN A 547 -13.55 21.59 -28.74
C ASN A 547 -13.44 21.35 -27.19
N CYS A 548 -12.20 21.19 -26.69
CA CYS A 548 -11.71 21.32 -25.27
C CYS A 548 -11.88 22.80 -24.72
N PRO A 549 -11.65 23.20 -23.41
CA PRO A 549 -10.63 22.71 -22.44
C PRO A 549 -10.80 22.83 -20.86
N ARG A 550 -9.92 22.10 -20.11
CA ARG A 550 -9.18 22.41 -18.82
C ARG A 550 -9.83 22.57 -17.40
N GLY A 551 -9.21 21.94 -16.36
CA GLY A 551 -9.09 22.49 -14.98
C GLY A 551 -8.83 21.56 -13.75
N LEU A 552 -7.55 21.36 -13.33
CA LEU A 552 -6.92 21.23 -11.96
C LEU A 552 -7.69 20.70 -10.70
N LEU A 553 -7.13 20.08 -9.62
CA LEU A 553 -5.92 19.31 -9.20
C LEU A 553 -5.94 19.12 -7.64
N LYS A 554 -5.41 17.99 -7.11
CA LYS A 554 -4.80 17.70 -5.75
C LYS A 554 -5.22 16.37 -5.05
N LYS A 555 -5.09 16.22 -3.70
CA LYS A 555 -4.50 15.01 -3.04
C LYS A 555 -4.76 14.81 -1.52
N GLY A 556 -4.44 13.60 -0.98
CA GLY A 556 -4.39 13.24 0.47
C GLY A 556 -3.54 11.97 0.79
N THR A 557 -3.24 11.68 2.07
CA THR A 557 -2.14 10.78 2.56
C THR A 557 -2.52 9.72 3.63
N PHE A 558 -1.69 8.65 3.80
CA PHE A 558 -1.95 7.42 4.58
C PHE A 558 -0.92 7.09 5.69
N THR A 559 -1.28 6.22 6.67
CA THR A 559 -0.47 5.82 7.87
C THR A 559 -0.72 4.35 8.25
N SER A 560 0.22 3.67 8.94
CA SER A 560 0.14 2.25 9.39
C SER A 560 -0.15 2.07 10.89
N CYS A 561 -0.44 0.83 11.33
CA CYS A 561 -0.89 0.50 12.69
C CYS A 561 -0.42 -0.89 13.19
N THR A 562 -0.36 -1.07 14.52
CA THR A 562 -0.10 -2.35 15.21
C THR A 562 -1.05 -2.54 16.41
N ALA A 563 -1.52 -3.78 16.65
CA ALA A 563 -2.69 -4.04 17.50
C ALA A 563 -2.42 -4.20 19.01
N ARG A 564 -3.38 -3.73 19.81
CA ARG A 564 -3.62 -4.10 21.21
C ARG A 564 -5.12 -4.14 21.52
N THR A 565 -5.60 -5.28 22.00
CA THR A 565 -6.97 -5.44 22.48
C THR A 565 -7.14 -4.82 23.87
N ASP A 566 -7.79 -3.67 23.96
CA ASP A 566 -8.30 -3.11 25.22
C ASP A 566 -9.84 -3.11 25.20
N THR A 567 -10.43 -3.45 26.34
CA THR A 567 -11.89 -3.58 26.51
C THR A 567 -12.47 -2.39 27.28
N ALA A 568 -13.72 -2.05 26.95
CA ALA A 568 -14.57 -1.02 27.57
C ALA A 568 -14.22 0.45 27.28
N GLY A 569 -15.19 1.34 27.56
CA GLY A 569 -15.02 2.79 27.53
C GLY A 569 -15.67 3.49 26.33
N GLU A 570 -16.90 3.95 26.56
CA GLU A 570 -17.53 5.22 26.13
C GLU A 570 -17.60 5.61 24.63
N LEU A 571 -18.78 6.14 24.26
CA LEU A 571 -19.13 6.76 23.00
C LEU A 571 -19.35 8.26 23.25
N SER A 572 -18.70 9.11 22.46
CA SER A 572 -19.01 10.53 22.28
C SER A 572 -18.72 10.91 20.83
#